data_AF-A0A933VNA1-F1
#
_entry.id   AF-A0A933VNA1-F1
#
_cell.length_a   1.000
_cell.length_b   1.000
_cell.length_c   1.000
_cell.angle_alpha   90.00
_cell.angle_beta   90.00
_cell.angle_gamma   90.00
#
_symmetry.space_group_name_H-M   'P 1'
#
loop_
_entity.id
_entity.type
_entity.pdbx_description
1 polymer ?
#
loop_
_entity_poly.entity_id
_entity_poly.type
_entity_poly.pdbx_seq_one_letter_code
_entity_poly.pdbx_strand_id
1 'polypeptide(L)'
;MNGYSKIKGRSADSRLERDDDQGFTLVEILIAIVLVGILSAVVVVGIGNLTSKGSSTACAASLDAAKSGAVVYYTTTNAYPLTLAAMTVPTTSPAAPAALTLPSGVTVNAAAITGPPAVAIGMQASSGGNWLLTMTPGVAGAAPTFVCS
;
A
#
# COMPACT_ATOMS: atom_id res chain seq x y z
N MET A 1 21.13 51.64 -78.62
CA MET A 1 21.17 50.17 -78.54
C MET A 1 21.43 49.78 -77.09
N ASN A 2 20.43 49.13 -76.50
CA ASN A 2 20.33 48.36 -75.24
C ASN A 2 21.59 48.30 -74.35
N GLY A 3 21.54 48.59 -73.05
CA GLY A 3 20.48 48.27 -72.09
C GLY A 3 20.73 46.89 -71.47
N TYR A 4 20.72 46.83 -70.13
CA TYR A 4 20.87 45.66 -69.24
C TYR A 4 22.33 45.18 -69.06
N SER A 5 22.84 44.86 -67.87
CA SER A 5 22.20 44.10 -66.81
C SER A 5 22.86 44.41 -65.46
N LYS A 6 22.06 44.98 -64.54
CA LYS A 6 22.40 45.16 -63.13
C LYS A 6 21.91 43.91 -62.39
N ILE A 7 22.78 42.93 -62.18
CA ILE A 7 22.46 41.78 -61.32
C ILE A 7 22.47 42.23 -59.86
N LYS A 8 21.30 42.68 -59.41
CA LYS A 8 20.98 43.01 -58.02
C LYS A 8 20.85 41.69 -57.22
N GLY A 9 21.41 41.71 -56.01
CA GLY A 9 21.57 40.58 -55.11
C GLY A 9 20.34 39.70 -54.95
N ARG A 10 20.58 38.39 -55.04
CA ARG A 10 19.66 37.34 -54.65
C ARG A 10 19.65 37.26 -53.13
N SER A 11 18.80 38.06 -52.49
CA SER A 11 18.47 37.88 -51.08
C SER A 11 17.86 36.50 -50.92
N ALA A 12 18.56 35.63 -50.18
CA ALA A 12 17.99 34.40 -49.67
C ALA A 12 16.78 34.80 -48.81
N ASP A 13 15.59 34.51 -49.32
CA ASP A 13 14.34 34.64 -48.61
C ASP A 13 14.33 33.54 -47.55
N SER A 14 14.78 33.90 -46.34
CA SER A 14 14.69 33.07 -45.15
C SER A 14 13.21 32.82 -44.88
N ARG A 15 12.70 31.70 -45.40
CA ARG A 15 11.44 31.10 -44.96
C ARG A 15 11.60 30.74 -43.49
N LEU A 16 11.25 31.69 -42.63
CA LEU A 16 11.02 31.47 -41.23
C LEU A 16 9.86 30.46 -41.16
N GLU A 17 10.19 29.22 -40.80
CA GLU A 17 9.23 28.26 -40.26
C GLU A 17 8.37 29.03 -39.26
N ARG A 18 7.10 29.25 -39.61
CA ARG A 18 6.10 29.67 -38.63
C ARG A 18 5.79 28.41 -37.85
N ASP A 19 6.41 28.25 -36.69
CA ASP A 19 5.84 27.40 -35.66
C ASP A 19 4.43 27.94 -35.41
N ASP A 20 3.43 27.20 -35.89
CA ASP A 20 2.02 27.46 -35.59
C ASP A 20 1.88 27.19 -34.08
N ASP A 21 2.11 28.23 -33.27
CA ASP A 21 1.72 28.28 -31.87
C ASP A 21 0.18 28.24 -31.80
N GLN A 22 -0.37 27.04 -32.01
CA GLN A 22 -1.78 26.73 -31.84
C GLN A 22 -2.08 26.78 -30.34
N GLY A 23 -2.47 27.97 -29.86
CA GLY A 23 -2.95 28.15 -28.50
C GLY A 23 -4.21 27.31 -28.25
N PHE A 24 -4.26 26.63 -27.10
CA PHE A 24 -5.46 25.94 -26.64
C PHE A 24 -6.63 26.92 -26.56
N THR A 25 -7.79 26.51 -27.09
CA THR A 25 -8.98 27.34 -26.98
C THR A 25 -9.45 27.40 -25.52
N LEU A 26 -9.98 28.54 -25.08
CA LEU A 26 -10.54 28.67 -23.73
C LEU A 26 -11.66 27.65 -23.48
N VAL A 27 -12.41 27.29 -24.53
CA VAL A 27 -13.46 26.28 -24.45
C VAL A 27 -12.90 24.88 -24.26
N GLU A 28 -11.73 24.57 -24.83
CA GLU A 28 -11.04 23.29 -24.60
C GLU A 28 -10.68 23.09 -23.15
N ILE A 29 -10.10 24.12 -22.53
CA ILE A 29 -9.71 24.05 -21.13
C ILE A 29 -10.95 24.06 -20.23
N LEU A 30 -11.99 24.82 -20.60
CA LEU A 30 -13.26 24.87 -19.86
C LEU A 30 -13.97 23.51 -19.82
N ILE A 31 -14.14 22.85 -20.97
CA ILE A 31 -14.82 21.55 -21.00
C ILE A 31 -13.96 20.47 -20.32
N ALA A 32 -12.63 20.55 -20.43
CA ALA A 32 -11.73 19.61 -19.78
C ALA A 32 -11.86 19.64 -18.25
N ILE A 33 -11.86 20.83 -17.63
CA ILE A 33 -12.01 20.93 -16.17
C ILE A 33 -13.39 20.49 -15.70
N VAL A 34 -14.45 20.71 -16.50
CA VAL A 34 -15.80 20.23 -16.20
C VAL A 34 -15.85 18.71 -16.24
N LEU A 35 -15.28 18.09 -17.26
CA LEU A 35 -15.25 16.63 -17.39
C LEU A 35 -14.43 15.97 -16.28
N VAL A 36 -13.23 16.47 -15.99
CA VAL A 36 -12.39 15.96 -14.89
C VAL A 36 -13.08 16.19 -13.54
N GLY A 37 -13.81 17.30 -13.37
CA GLY A 37 -14.63 17.56 -12.18
C GLY A 37 -15.69 16.47 -11.95
N ILE A 38 -16.44 16.09 -13.00
CA ILE A 38 -17.48 15.06 -12.89
C ILE A 38 -16.86 13.68 -12.61
N LEU A 39 -15.81 13.31 -13.34
CA LEU A 39 -15.15 12.01 -13.17
C LEU A 39 -14.51 11.87 -11.78
N SER A 40 -13.85 12.92 -11.28
CA SER A 40 -13.19 12.90 -9.97
C SER A 40 -14.20 12.75 -8.82
N ALA A 41 -15.38 13.38 -8.90
CA ALA A 41 -16.41 13.26 -7.86
C ALA A 41 -16.88 11.81 -7.65
N VAL A 42 -17.12 11.05 -8.73
CA VAL A 42 -17.56 9.65 -8.66
C VAL A 42 -16.44 8.75 -8.11
N VAL A 43 -15.21 8.99 -8.54
CA VAL A 43 -14.04 8.20 -8.11
C VAL A 43 -13.82 8.28 -6.60
N VAL A 44 -13.96 9.48 -6.01
CA VAL A 44 -13.75 9.67 -4.56
C VAL A 44 -14.71 8.80 -3.72
N VAL A 45 -15.99 8.72 -4.12
CA VAL A 45 -16.98 7.88 -3.42
C VAL A 45 -16.66 6.38 -3.60
N GLY A 46 -16.13 5.98 -4.76
CA GLY A 46 -15.76 4.59 -5.03
C GLY A 46 -14.54 4.09 -4.26
N ILE A 47 -13.51 4.93 -4.07
CA ILE A 47 -12.24 4.53 -3.44
C ILE A 47 -12.42 4.14 -1.97
N GLY A 48 -13.31 4.81 -1.23
CA GLY A 48 -13.57 4.51 0.19
C GLY A 48 -13.99 3.05 0.44
N ASN A 49 -14.85 2.51 -0.41
CA ASN A 49 -15.31 1.11 -0.31
C ASN A 49 -14.22 0.12 -0.69
N LEU A 50 -13.42 0.44 -1.72
CA LEU A 50 -12.32 -0.41 -2.17
C LEU A 50 -11.22 -0.51 -1.11
N THR A 51 -10.85 0.60 -0.46
CA THR A 51 -9.84 0.58 0.61
C THR A 51 -10.33 -0.18 1.86
N SER A 52 -11.61 -0.03 2.22
CA SER A 52 -12.20 -0.79 3.33
C SER A 52 -12.23 -2.30 3.05
N LYS A 53 -12.65 -2.69 1.83
CA LYS A 53 -12.65 -4.09 1.39
C LYS A 53 -11.23 -4.67 1.33
N GLY A 54 -10.27 -3.89 0.84
CA GLY A 54 -8.85 -4.23 0.83
C GLY A 54 -8.31 -4.47 2.24
N SER A 55 -8.62 -3.56 3.17
CA SER A 55 -8.23 -3.68 4.60
C SER A 55 -8.82 -4.94 5.25
N SER A 56 -10.11 -5.21 5.05
CA SER A 56 -10.76 -6.42 5.58
C SER A 56 -10.14 -7.71 5.02
N THR A 57 -9.82 -7.71 3.72
CA THR A 57 -9.21 -8.86 3.05
C THR A 57 -7.77 -9.09 3.53
N ALA A 58 -6.98 -8.02 3.67
CA ALA A 58 -5.63 -8.07 4.21
C ALA A 58 -5.63 -8.59 5.65
N CYS A 59 -6.59 -8.18 6.46
CA CYS A 59 -6.70 -8.63 7.83
C CYS A 59 -7.11 -10.12 7.93
N ALA A 60 -8.07 -10.57 7.11
CA ALA A 60 -8.44 -11.98 7.03
C ALA A 60 -7.26 -12.88 6.60
N ALA A 61 -6.53 -12.47 5.56
CA ALA A 61 -5.32 -13.17 5.12
C ALA A 61 -4.25 -13.22 6.22
N SER A 62 -4.05 -12.11 6.95
CA SER A 62 -3.11 -12.05 8.07
C SER A 62 -3.54 -12.95 9.23
N LEU A 63 -4.84 -13.07 9.49
CA LEU A 63 -5.42 -13.93 10.51
C LEU A 63 -5.16 -15.40 10.20
N ASP A 64 -5.38 -15.83 8.96
CA ASP A 64 -5.11 -17.21 8.55
C ASP A 64 -3.62 -17.53 8.56
N ALA A 65 -2.78 -16.58 8.10
CA ALA A 65 -1.33 -16.71 8.19
C ALA A 65 -0.83 -16.82 9.64
N ALA A 66 -1.38 -16.02 10.56
CA ALA A 66 -1.02 -16.07 11.98
C ALA A 66 -1.42 -17.38 12.65
N LYS A 67 -2.61 -17.92 12.33
CA LYS A 67 -3.03 -19.26 12.79
C LYS A 67 -2.08 -20.34 12.29
N SER A 68 -1.75 -20.33 11.01
CA SER A 68 -0.79 -21.28 10.42
C SER A 68 0.59 -21.16 11.07
N GLY A 69 1.07 -19.92 11.27
CA GLY A 69 2.33 -19.64 11.93
C GLY A 69 2.38 -20.17 13.37
N ALA A 70 1.28 -20.06 14.12
CA ALA A 70 1.20 -20.59 15.48
C ALA A 70 1.28 -22.12 15.53
N VAL A 71 0.69 -22.80 14.54
CA VAL A 71 0.80 -24.26 14.42
C VAL A 71 2.23 -24.66 14.06
N VAL A 72 2.87 -23.97 13.11
CA VAL A 72 4.28 -24.20 12.74
C VAL A 72 5.22 -23.95 13.92
N TYR A 73 4.94 -22.92 14.72
CA TYR A 73 5.69 -22.65 15.94
C TYR A 73 5.52 -23.79 16.95
N TYR A 74 4.31 -24.32 17.13
CA TYR A 74 4.06 -25.45 18.01
C TYR A 74 4.79 -26.72 17.58
N THR A 75 4.82 -27.04 16.28
CA THR A 75 5.51 -28.25 15.78
C THR A 75 7.02 -28.21 15.97
N THR A 76 7.62 -27.03 16.04
CA THR A 76 9.06 -26.85 16.21
C THR A 76 9.47 -26.72 17.68
N THR A 77 8.60 -26.17 18.53
CA THR A 77 8.94 -25.81 19.92
C THR A 77 8.20 -26.62 20.98
N ASN A 78 7.21 -27.43 20.60
CA ASN A 78 6.25 -28.09 21.48
C ASN A 78 5.50 -27.13 22.43
N ALA A 79 5.43 -25.85 22.09
CA ALA A 79 4.69 -24.84 22.84
C ALA A 79 4.04 -23.84 21.88
N TYR A 80 2.89 -23.31 22.25
CA TYR A 80 2.31 -22.21 21.48
C TYR A 80 3.05 -20.91 21.78
N PRO A 81 3.15 -19.99 20.79
CA PRO A 81 3.79 -18.71 21.00
C PRO A 81 2.98 -17.91 22.03
N LEU A 82 3.69 -17.21 22.92
CA LEU A 82 3.07 -16.26 23.87
C LEU A 82 2.90 -14.87 23.26
N THR A 83 3.63 -14.61 22.17
CA THR A 83 3.76 -13.30 21.54
C THR A 83 3.78 -13.46 20.03
N LEU A 84 3.15 -12.52 19.32
CA LEU A 84 3.16 -12.49 17.86
C LEU A 84 4.59 -12.29 17.31
N ALA A 85 5.42 -11.53 18.04
CA ALA A 85 6.83 -11.33 17.72
C ALA A 85 7.66 -12.63 17.73
N ALA A 86 7.32 -13.60 18.57
CA ALA A 86 8.01 -14.90 18.61
C ALA A 86 7.82 -15.71 17.31
N MET A 87 6.77 -15.42 16.53
CA MET A 87 6.56 -16.06 15.23
C MET A 87 7.29 -15.34 14.09
N THR A 88 7.70 -14.08 14.28
CA THR A 88 8.17 -13.22 13.17
C THR A 88 9.67 -13.08 13.10
N VAL A 89 10.37 -13.38 14.20
CA VAL A 89 11.82 -13.35 14.30
C VAL A 89 12.27 -14.73 14.77
N PRO A 90 13.36 -15.29 14.21
CA PRO A 90 13.93 -16.52 14.75
C PRO A 90 14.27 -16.34 16.24
N THR A 91 13.70 -17.17 17.10
CA THR A 91 13.97 -17.15 18.54
C THR A 91 14.97 -18.24 18.89
N THR A 92 15.88 -17.98 19.83
CA THR A 92 16.88 -18.95 20.29
C THR A 92 16.40 -19.82 21.45
N SER A 93 15.26 -19.49 22.07
CA SER A 93 14.67 -20.29 23.14
C SER A 93 13.15 -20.12 23.21
N PRO A 94 12.38 -21.19 22.95
CA PRO A 94 12.81 -22.39 22.22
C PRO A 94 13.31 -22.02 20.81
N ALA A 95 14.29 -22.78 20.30
CA ALA A 95 14.89 -22.56 18.99
C ALA A 95 13.83 -22.77 17.89
N ALA A 96 13.34 -21.68 17.30
CA ALA A 96 12.28 -21.70 16.30
C ALA A 96 12.66 -20.83 15.09
N PRO A 97 12.45 -21.30 13.85
CA PRO A 97 12.54 -20.43 12.68
C PRO A 97 11.40 -19.42 12.69
N ALA A 98 11.55 -18.32 11.93
CA ALA A 98 10.44 -17.40 11.72
C ALA A 98 9.28 -18.15 11.03
N ALA A 99 8.18 -18.34 11.76
CA ALA A 99 6.99 -19.05 11.31
C ALA A 99 6.00 -18.13 10.58
N LEU A 100 6.21 -16.81 10.62
CA LEU A 100 5.35 -15.81 10.02
C LEU A 100 6.19 -14.65 9.44
N THR A 101 6.02 -14.39 8.15
CA THR A 101 6.63 -13.22 7.49
C THR A 101 5.58 -12.12 7.34
N LEU A 102 5.93 -10.88 7.72
CA LEU A 102 5.04 -9.74 7.55
C LEU A 102 5.17 -9.18 6.13
N PRO A 103 4.04 -8.84 5.48
CA PRO A 103 4.07 -8.05 4.26
C PRO A 103 4.57 -6.63 4.56
N SER A 104 5.07 -5.96 3.53
CA SER A 104 5.51 -4.56 3.62
C SER A 104 4.36 -3.67 4.08
N GLY A 105 4.67 -2.76 5.00
CA GLY A 105 3.67 -1.86 5.56
C GLY A 105 2.78 -2.49 6.64
N VAL A 106 3.16 -3.64 7.20
CA VAL A 106 2.57 -4.17 8.44
C VAL A 106 3.65 -4.22 9.49
N THR A 107 3.35 -3.75 10.70
CA THR A 107 4.27 -3.77 11.83
C THR A 107 3.66 -4.51 13.01
N VAL A 108 4.53 -5.11 13.82
CA VAL A 108 4.14 -5.65 15.12
C VAL A 108 4.12 -4.49 16.11
N ASN A 109 2.95 -4.12 16.60
CA ASN A 109 2.81 -3.16 17.69
C ASN A 109 2.91 -3.91 19.02
N ALA A 110 4.03 -3.75 19.70
CA ALA A 110 4.25 -4.29 21.03
C ALA A 110 3.54 -3.42 22.10
N ALA A 111 2.21 -3.48 22.15
CA ALA A 111 1.48 -2.99 23.31
C ALA A 111 1.43 -4.10 24.38
N ALA A 112 2.18 -3.92 25.47
CA ALA A 112 2.04 -4.78 26.64
C ALA A 112 0.68 -4.50 27.30
N ILE A 113 -0.30 -5.38 27.11
CA ILE A 113 -1.52 -5.33 27.93
C ILE A 113 -1.16 -5.84 29.32
N THR A 114 -1.20 -4.96 30.31
CA THR A 114 -0.93 -5.27 31.71
C THR A 114 -2.14 -5.96 32.36
N GLY A 115 -2.15 -7.29 32.40
CA GLY A 115 -3.11 -8.08 33.20
C GLY A 115 -3.09 -9.59 32.85
N PRO A 116 -3.34 -10.54 33.76
CA PRO A 116 -3.33 -11.97 33.42
C PRO A 116 -4.64 -12.47 32.77
N PRO A 117 -4.57 -13.36 31.75
CA PRO A 117 -3.42 -13.66 30.91
C PRO A 117 -3.44 -12.73 29.68
N ALA A 118 -2.64 -11.67 29.66
CA ALA A 118 -2.57 -10.77 28.53
C ALA A 118 -1.13 -10.52 28.13
N VAL A 119 -0.80 -10.91 26.90
CA VAL A 119 -0.10 -10.00 26.00
C VAL A 119 -0.84 -10.07 24.67
N ALA A 120 -1.79 -9.17 24.48
CA ALA A 120 -2.42 -9.00 23.18
C ALA A 120 -1.45 -8.23 22.28
N ILE A 121 -0.67 -8.94 21.47
CA ILE A 121 0.23 -8.29 20.52
C ILE A 121 -0.54 -8.03 19.24
N GLY A 122 -0.55 -6.75 18.86
CA GLY A 122 -1.15 -6.27 17.65
C GLY A 122 -0.21 -6.40 16.45
N MET A 123 -0.68 -6.88 15.31
CA MET A 123 -0.14 -6.54 14.00
C MET A 123 -1.07 -5.49 13.38
N GLN A 124 -0.52 -4.38 12.92
CA GLN A 124 -1.31 -3.30 12.33
C GLN A 124 -0.67 -2.86 11.01
N ALA A 125 -1.52 -2.46 10.06
CA ALA A 125 -1.03 -1.74 8.89
C ALA A 125 -0.38 -0.41 9.29
N SER A 126 0.83 -0.13 8.80
CA SER A 126 1.62 1.05 9.14
C SER A 126 1.18 2.31 8.39
N SER A 127 0.40 2.18 7.32
CA SER A 127 -0.21 3.31 6.61
C SER A 127 -1.38 2.86 5.73
N GLY A 128 -2.50 3.59 5.77
CA GLY A 128 -3.65 3.42 4.85
C GLY A 128 -4.66 2.30 5.18
N GLY A 129 -4.30 1.32 6.03
CA GLY A 129 -5.23 0.30 6.54
C GLY A 129 -5.62 0.56 8.00
N ASN A 130 -6.90 0.46 8.32
CA ASN A 130 -7.40 0.68 9.69
C ASN A 130 -7.74 -0.64 10.40
N TRP A 131 -6.92 -1.67 10.18
CA TRP A 131 -7.12 -3.00 10.76
C TRP A 131 -5.99 -3.37 11.72
N LEU A 132 -6.37 -4.06 12.79
CA LEU A 132 -5.54 -4.56 13.86
C LEU A 132 -5.82 -6.06 14.03
N LEU A 133 -4.79 -6.88 13.87
CA LEU A 133 -4.82 -8.27 14.25
C LEU A 133 -4.27 -8.40 15.66
N THR A 134 -5.07 -8.91 16.59
CA THR A 134 -4.70 -9.11 17.98
C THR A 134 -4.61 -10.61 18.27
N MET A 135 -3.48 -11.03 18.82
CA MET A 135 -3.26 -12.40 19.29
C MET A 135 -3.43 -12.47 20.80
N THR A 136 -4.31 -13.32 21.32
CA THR A 136 -4.39 -13.62 22.76
C THR A 136 -3.74 -14.98 23.02
N PRO A 137 -2.70 -15.08 23.86
CA PRO A 137 -2.05 -16.35 24.14
C PRO A 137 -2.99 -17.29 24.89
N GLY A 138 -2.93 -18.58 24.57
CA GLY A 138 -3.65 -19.62 25.31
C GLY A 138 -2.98 -19.95 26.64
N VAL A 139 -3.77 -20.42 27.61
CA VAL A 139 -3.26 -20.91 28.91
C VAL A 139 -3.09 -22.42 28.89
N ALA A 140 -2.13 -22.95 29.66
CA ALA A 140 -1.92 -24.38 29.87
C ALA A 140 -1.78 -25.22 28.58
N GLY A 141 -1.10 -24.69 27.56
CA GLY A 141 -0.88 -25.39 26.29
C GLY A 141 -2.05 -25.28 25.30
N ALA A 142 -3.09 -24.50 25.60
CA ALA A 142 -4.13 -24.16 24.64
C ALA A 142 -3.57 -23.31 23.49
N ALA A 143 -4.17 -23.46 22.30
CA ALA A 143 -3.84 -22.65 21.14
C ALA A 143 -4.17 -21.16 21.37
N PRO A 144 -3.40 -20.22 20.81
CA PRO A 144 -3.72 -18.80 20.87
C PRO A 144 -4.96 -18.50 20.03
N THR A 145 -5.70 -17.47 20.42
CA THR A 145 -6.82 -16.94 19.64
C THR A 145 -6.38 -15.70 18.87
N PHE A 146 -6.92 -15.53 17.67
CA PHE A 146 -6.62 -14.39 16.80
C PHE A 146 -7.91 -13.66 16.47
N VAL A 147 -7.91 -12.35 16.65
CA VAL A 147 -9.04 -11.47 16.32
C VAL A 147 -8.54 -10.39 15.38
N CYS A 148 -9.34 -10.09 14.36
CA CYS A 148 -9.13 -8.98 13.44
C CYS A 148 -10.19 -7.91 13.74
N SER A 149 -9.78 -6.65 13.91
CA SER A 149 -10.66 -5.50 14.14
C SER A 149 -10.24 -4.29 13.35
#